data_AF-A0A346PFG3-F1
#
_entry.id   AF-A0A346PFG3-F1
#
_cell.length_a   1.000
_cell.length_b   1.000
_cell.length_c   1.000
_cell.angle_alpha   90.00
_cell.angle_beta   90.00
_cell.angle_gamma   90.00
#
_symmetry.space_group_name_H-M   'P 1'
#
loop_
_entity.id
_entity.type
_entity.pdbx_description
1 polymer ?
#
loop_
_entity_poly.entity_id
_entity_poly.type
_entity_poly.pdbx_seq_one_letter_code
_entity_poly.pdbx_strand_id
1 'polypeptide(L)'
;MIEYECTSRRASFPEDRRVDDRETRTLKRPHSYLILMGTPRESRQEQAEAIVERLEAEYPDSTISLRYSNRLELLIAVILSAQCTDERVNKETEHLFAKYDGPEDYANATQDELAEDLSSITYYNSKAGYVRDSCELILEEYDGEVPDTMSELTELPGVGRKTANVVLQHGHDVVEGIVVDTHVQRLSRRLGLTEENRPEKIEQELMELVPDGYWQQFTHLCIDHGRAVCDARNPDCGDCVLADLCPSEKGDSDVDLASGEPW
;
A
#
# COMPACT_ATOMS: atom_id res chain seq x y z
N MET A 1 18.22 -38.02 -11.30
CA MET A 1 17.15 -38.91 -10.80
C MET A 1 16.95 -38.65 -9.32
N ILE A 2 16.18 -37.62 -9.01
CA ILE A 2 15.46 -37.47 -7.75
C ILE A 2 14.13 -36.84 -8.18
N GLU A 3 13.11 -37.70 -8.28
CA GLU A 3 11.74 -37.30 -8.57
C GLU A 3 11.17 -36.67 -7.29
N TYR A 4 10.64 -35.45 -7.38
CA TYR A 4 9.76 -34.91 -6.35
C TYR A 4 8.35 -34.91 -6.91
N GLU A 5 7.55 -35.82 -6.37
CA GLU A 5 6.17 -36.08 -6.72
C GLU A 5 5.28 -34.87 -6.43
N CYS A 6 4.62 -34.43 -7.50
CA CYS A 6 3.45 -33.55 -7.45
C CYS A 6 2.28 -34.31 -6.82
N THR A 7 1.92 -34.00 -5.58
CA THR A 7 0.67 -34.46 -4.98
C THR A 7 -0.34 -33.33 -4.89
N SER A 8 -1.16 -33.22 -5.94
CA SER A 8 -2.40 -32.47 -5.94
C SER A 8 -3.39 -33.06 -4.91
N ARG A 9 -3.81 -32.27 -3.92
CA ARG A 9 -5.04 -32.53 -3.17
C ARG A 9 -6.09 -31.52 -3.61
N ARG A 10 -6.91 -31.93 -4.59
CA ARG A 10 -8.16 -31.26 -4.94
C ARG A 10 -9.12 -31.43 -3.76
N ALA A 11 -9.41 -30.35 -3.05
CA ALA A 11 -10.61 -30.26 -2.23
C ALA A 11 -11.80 -30.06 -3.18
N SER A 12 -12.72 -31.01 -3.17
CA SER A 12 -13.96 -31.02 -3.94
C SER A 12 -14.94 -29.97 -3.39
N PHE A 13 -15.22 -28.94 -4.19
CA PHE A 13 -16.33 -28.00 -3.98
C PHE A 13 -17.64 -28.60 -4.54
N PRO A 14 -18.79 -28.44 -3.87
CA PRO A 14 -20.09 -28.72 -4.48
C PRO A 14 -20.48 -27.58 -5.42
N GLU A 15 -20.84 -27.93 -6.67
CA GLU A 15 -21.37 -27.03 -7.68
C GLU A 15 -22.82 -26.59 -7.39
N ASP A 16 -23.07 -25.32 -7.74
CA ASP A 16 -24.31 -24.72 -8.26
C ASP A 16 -25.57 -24.67 -7.36
N ARG A 17 -25.81 -23.47 -6.83
CA ARG A 17 -27.15 -22.86 -6.87
C ARG A 17 -27.04 -21.39 -7.26
N ARG A 18 -27.39 -21.10 -8.51
CA ARG A 18 -27.87 -19.78 -8.95
C ARG A 18 -28.96 -19.26 -8.01
N VAL A 19 -28.76 -18.06 -7.48
CA VAL A 19 -29.85 -17.14 -7.11
C VAL A 19 -29.44 -15.77 -7.63
N ASP A 20 -30.04 -15.41 -8.75
CA ASP A 20 -30.23 -14.03 -9.18
C ASP A 20 -31.36 -13.48 -8.31
N ASP A 21 -31.10 -12.43 -7.53
CA ASP A 21 -32.10 -11.39 -7.29
C ASP A 21 -31.47 -10.16 -6.67
N ARG A 22 -31.64 -9.06 -7.40
CA ARG A 22 -31.36 -7.69 -7.00
C ARG A 22 -32.29 -7.29 -5.85
N GLU A 23 -31.78 -7.26 -4.63
CA GLU A 23 -32.35 -6.41 -3.58
C GLU A 23 -31.24 -5.73 -2.77
N THR A 24 -31.06 -4.45 -3.07
CA THR A 24 -30.32 -3.46 -2.27
C THR A 24 -30.91 -3.41 -0.86
N ARG A 25 -30.35 -4.21 0.06
CA ARG A 25 -30.68 -4.15 1.48
C ARG A 25 -29.77 -3.14 2.16
N THR A 26 -30.17 -1.88 2.14
CA THR A 26 -29.67 -0.85 3.06
C THR A 26 -30.07 -1.27 4.47
N LEU A 27 -29.17 -1.97 5.18
CA LEU A 27 -29.30 -2.20 6.61
C LEU A 27 -28.97 -0.87 7.32
N LYS A 28 -29.96 0.03 7.36
CA LYS A 28 -29.95 1.15 8.31
C LYS A 28 -29.85 0.56 9.71
N ARG A 29 -28.77 0.90 10.42
CA ARG A 29 -28.52 0.49 11.81
C ARG A 29 -29.76 0.82 12.68
N PRO A 30 -30.28 -0.12 13.48
CA PRO A 30 -31.36 0.17 14.40
C PRO A 30 -30.86 1.12 15.49
N HIS A 31 -31.63 2.18 15.70
CA HIS A 31 -31.37 3.25 16.65
C HIS A 31 -31.54 2.72 18.09
N SER A 32 -30.47 2.22 18.70
CA SER A 32 -30.40 1.99 20.15
C SER A 32 -29.21 2.74 20.73
N TYR A 33 -29.55 3.81 21.44
CA TYR A 33 -28.68 4.73 22.19
C TYR A 33 -27.69 4.00 23.11
N LEU A 34 -26.48 3.83 22.60
CA LEU A 34 -25.21 3.91 23.32
C LEU A 34 -24.30 4.53 22.27
N ILE A 35 -24.14 5.85 22.30
CA ILE A 35 -23.09 6.52 21.53
C ILE A 35 -21.81 5.99 22.17
N LEU A 36 -21.24 4.95 21.56
CA LEU A 36 -19.93 4.45 21.93
C LEU A 36 -18.96 5.56 21.54
N MET A 37 -18.64 6.41 22.52
CA MET A 37 -17.59 7.41 22.37
C MET A 37 -16.36 6.70 21.80
N GLY A 38 -15.74 7.27 20.78
CA GLY A 38 -14.47 6.80 20.23
C GLY A 38 -13.40 6.64 21.31
N THR A 39 -13.31 5.43 21.89
CA THR A 39 -12.52 5.17 23.10
C THR A 39 -11.42 4.18 22.75
N PRO A 40 -10.15 4.58 22.82
CA PRO A 40 -9.02 3.67 22.62
C PRO A 40 -9.06 2.48 23.56
N ARG A 41 -8.45 1.37 23.14
CA ARG A 41 -8.13 0.24 24.02
C ARG A 41 -7.17 0.65 25.13
N GLU A 42 -7.05 -0.20 26.16
CA GLU A 42 -6.21 0.07 27.33
C GLU A 42 -4.74 0.24 26.97
N SER A 43 -4.26 -0.54 26.00
CA SER A 43 -2.90 -0.43 25.44
C SER A 43 -2.89 -0.10 23.95
N ARG A 44 -1.79 0.50 23.48
CA ARG A 44 -1.58 0.77 22.04
C ARG A 44 -1.45 -0.52 21.22
N GLN A 45 -0.97 -1.59 21.84
CA GLN A 45 -0.87 -2.92 21.23
C GLN A 45 -2.26 -3.51 20.97
N GLU A 46 -3.14 -3.57 21.99
CA GLU A 46 -4.52 -4.04 21.81
C GLU A 46 -5.31 -3.14 20.84
N GLN A 47 -5.01 -1.84 20.83
CA GLN A 47 -5.56 -0.90 19.85
C GLN A 47 -5.14 -1.28 18.43
N ALA A 48 -3.85 -1.52 18.19
CA ALA A 48 -3.32 -1.91 16.89
C ALA A 48 -3.90 -3.24 16.40
N GLU A 49 -3.96 -4.25 17.27
CA GLU A 49 -4.54 -5.57 16.96
C GLU A 49 -6.01 -5.46 16.56
N ALA A 50 -6.82 -4.71 17.32
CA ALA A 50 -8.23 -4.50 17.02
C ALA A 50 -8.45 -3.71 15.72
N ILE A 51 -7.56 -2.78 15.39
CA ILE A 51 -7.59 -2.04 14.12
C ILE A 51 -7.31 -2.98 12.95
N VAL A 52 -6.24 -3.77 13.03
CA VAL A 52 -5.88 -4.74 11.99
C VAL A 52 -7.04 -5.70 11.74
N GLU A 53 -7.57 -6.33 12.80
CA GLU A 53 -8.67 -7.30 12.69
C GLU A 53 -9.90 -6.71 11.97
N ARG A 54 -10.31 -5.50 12.35
CA ARG A 54 -11.50 -4.86 11.75
C ARG A 54 -11.25 -4.39 10.33
N LEU A 55 -10.06 -3.88 10.03
CA LEU A 55 -9.72 -3.45 8.69
C LEU A 55 -9.56 -4.63 7.74
N GLU A 56 -8.97 -5.75 8.17
CA GLU A 56 -8.91 -6.97 7.36
C GLU A 56 -10.31 -7.52 7.05
N ALA A 57 -11.23 -7.48 8.02
CA ALA A 57 -12.60 -7.90 7.79
C ALA A 57 -13.35 -6.99 6.79
N GLU A 58 -13.06 -5.69 6.80
CA GLU A 58 -13.66 -4.71 5.87
C GLU A 58 -13.02 -4.74 4.48
N TYR A 59 -11.70 -4.97 4.41
CA TYR A 59 -10.91 -4.95 3.18
C TYR A 59 -10.13 -6.27 3.00
N PRO A 60 -10.82 -7.41 2.82
CA PRO A 60 -10.18 -8.74 2.78
C PRO A 60 -9.28 -8.95 1.56
N ASP A 61 -9.49 -8.18 0.48
CA ASP A 61 -8.72 -8.25 -0.76
C ASP A 61 -7.70 -7.10 -0.88
N SER A 62 -7.41 -6.42 0.23
CA SER A 62 -6.51 -5.25 0.24
C SER A 62 -5.09 -5.65 -0.16
N THR A 63 -4.57 -5.00 -1.20
CA THR A 63 -3.26 -5.30 -1.80
C THR A 63 -2.74 -4.09 -2.57
N ILE A 64 -1.52 -4.18 -3.10
CA ILE A 64 -0.92 -3.13 -3.92
C ILE A 64 -1.79 -2.85 -5.16
N SER A 65 -2.03 -1.56 -5.42
CA SER A 65 -2.86 -1.09 -6.53
C SER A 65 -2.12 -1.02 -7.88
N LEU A 66 -0.78 -1.02 -7.86
CA LEU A 66 0.07 -0.99 -9.05
C LEU A 66 0.00 -2.32 -9.78
N ARG A 67 -0.18 -2.26 -11.10
CA ARG A 67 -0.24 -3.44 -11.98
C ARG A 67 1.15 -3.73 -12.52
N TYR A 68 1.58 -4.98 -12.35
CA TYR A 68 2.87 -5.50 -12.82
C TYR A 68 2.76 -7.03 -12.97
N SER A 69 3.67 -7.59 -13.74
CA SER A 69 3.75 -9.03 -14.04
C SER A 69 5.06 -9.67 -13.57
N ASN A 70 6.07 -8.83 -13.28
CA ASN A 70 7.39 -9.25 -12.82
C ASN A 70 8.03 -8.14 -11.94
N ARG A 71 9.23 -8.42 -11.39
CA ARG A 71 9.93 -7.51 -10.46
C ARG A 71 10.40 -6.21 -11.12
N LEU A 72 10.81 -6.26 -12.39
CA LEU A 72 11.24 -5.07 -13.12
C LEU A 72 10.05 -4.12 -13.33
N GLU A 73 8.92 -4.66 -13.79
CA GLU A 73 7.68 -3.89 -13.94
C GLU A 73 7.25 -3.28 -12.59
N LEU A 74 7.33 -4.03 -11.49
CA LEU A 74 7.05 -3.51 -10.15
C LEU A 74 7.99 -2.36 -9.80
N LEU A 75 9.31 -2.54 -9.94
CA LEU A 75 10.31 -1.51 -9.65
C LEU A 75 10.01 -0.22 -10.42
N ILE A 76 9.78 -0.33 -11.73
CA ILE A 76 9.48 0.81 -12.60
C ILE A 76 8.17 1.47 -12.16
N ALA A 77 7.10 0.70 -11.95
CA ALA A 77 5.81 1.24 -11.50
C ALA A 77 5.94 2.01 -10.17
N VAL A 78 6.74 1.52 -9.22
CA VAL A 78 6.96 2.19 -7.93
C VAL A 78 7.82 3.46 -8.08
N ILE A 79 8.84 3.47 -8.94
CA ILE A 79 9.58 4.69 -9.28
C ILE A 79 8.62 5.75 -9.88
N LEU A 80 7.73 5.32 -10.78
CA LEU A 80 6.77 6.20 -11.44
C LEU A 80 5.66 6.70 -10.50
N SER A 81 5.29 5.94 -9.47
CA SER A 81 4.23 6.30 -8.51
C SER A 81 4.62 7.40 -7.54
N ALA A 82 5.91 7.70 -7.38
CA ALA A 82 6.35 8.81 -6.53
C ALA A 82 5.68 10.13 -6.96
N GLN A 83 4.77 10.67 -6.12
CA GLN A 83 3.97 11.87 -6.42
C GLN A 83 3.11 11.75 -7.70
N CYS A 84 2.66 10.54 -8.02
CA CYS A 84 1.71 10.26 -9.10
C CYS A 84 0.63 9.31 -8.57
N THR A 85 -0.58 9.37 -9.13
CA THR A 85 -1.64 8.45 -8.70
C THR A 85 -1.44 7.09 -9.34
N ASP A 86 -1.72 6.02 -8.60
CA ASP A 86 -1.60 4.65 -9.10
C ASP A 86 -2.45 4.42 -10.35
N GLU A 87 -3.63 5.03 -10.43
CA GLU A 87 -4.48 4.98 -11.63
C GLU A 87 -3.75 5.51 -12.87
N ARG A 88 -3.03 6.62 -12.73
CA ARG A 88 -2.29 7.21 -13.84
C ARG A 88 -1.09 6.34 -14.20
N VAL A 89 -0.36 5.86 -13.19
CA VAL A 89 0.77 4.95 -13.41
C VAL A 89 0.31 3.70 -14.16
N ASN A 90 -0.76 3.05 -13.70
CA ASN A 90 -1.30 1.84 -14.33
C ASN A 90 -1.74 2.05 -15.79
N LYS A 91 -2.24 3.24 -16.12
CA LYS A 91 -2.60 3.58 -17.50
C LYS A 91 -1.36 3.79 -18.38
N GLU A 92 -0.32 4.43 -17.83
CA GLU A 92 0.91 4.65 -18.57
C GLU A 92 1.69 3.34 -18.74
N THR A 93 1.77 2.53 -17.70
CA THR A 93 2.56 1.30 -17.72
C THR A 93 1.96 0.23 -18.63
N GLU A 94 0.66 0.27 -18.93
CA GLU A 94 0.03 -0.66 -19.90
C GLU A 94 0.72 -0.63 -21.27
N HIS A 95 1.06 0.54 -21.79
CA HIS A 95 1.76 0.66 -23.06
C HIS A 95 3.28 0.63 -22.90
N LEU A 96 3.80 1.15 -21.79
CA LEU A 96 5.23 1.12 -21.49
C LEU A 96 5.74 -0.33 -21.42
N PHE A 97 5.07 -1.21 -20.67
CA PHE A 97 5.46 -2.61 -20.51
C PHE A 97 5.20 -3.46 -21.75
N ALA A 98 4.39 -2.98 -22.69
CA ALA A 98 4.26 -3.60 -24.01
C ALA A 98 5.36 -3.18 -25.00
N LYS A 99 6.05 -2.07 -24.72
CA LYS A 99 7.13 -1.51 -25.55
C LYS A 99 8.51 -1.99 -25.09
N TYR A 100 8.69 -2.17 -23.79
CA TYR A 100 9.97 -2.49 -23.14
C TYR A 100 9.83 -3.82 -22.38
N ASP A 101 10.48 -4.88 -22.85
CA ASP A 101 10.34 -6.24 -22.32
C ASP A 101 11.31 -6.52 -21.16
N GLY A 102 12.51 -5.92 -21.19
CA GLY A 102 13.58 -6.19 -20.23
C GLY A 102 14.42 -4.95 -19.90
N PRO A 103 15.34 -5.06 -18.93
CA PRO A 103 16.19 -3.93 -18.52
C PRO A 103 17.06 -3.42 -19.67
N GLU A 104 17.42 -4.27 -20.64
CA GLU A 104 18.15 -3.88 -21.85
C GLU A 104 17.38 -2.88 -22.71
N ASP A 105 16.07 -3.05 -22.86
CA ASP A 105 15.28 -2.15 -23.71
C ASP A 105 15.19 -0.76 -23.08
N TYR A 106 15.03 -0.69 -21.75
CA TYR A 106 15.04 0.57 -21.01
C TYR A 106 16.42 1.24 -21.04
N ALA A 107 17.49 0.49 -20.79
CA ALA A 107 18.86 1.00 -20.80
C ALA A 107 19.28 1.54 -22.18
N ASN A 108 18.86 0.88 -23.27
CA ASN A 108 19.20 1.30 -24.63
C ASN A 108 18.34 2.46 -25.15
N ALA A 109 17.21 2.76 -24.51
CA ALA A 109 16.36 3.87 -24.91
C ALA A 109 16.99 5.22 -24.57
N THR A 110 16.78 6.20 -25.44
CA THR A 110 17.21 7.57 -25.12
C THR A 110 16.32 8.15 -24.02
N GLN A 111 16.86 9.05 -23.19
CA GLN A 111 16.06 9.70 -22.15
C GLN A 111 14.90 10.50 -22.75
N ASP A 112 15.09 11.16 -23.90
CA ASP A 112 14.04 11.93 -24.57
C ASP A 112 12.90 11.02 -25.04
N GLU A 113 13.22 9.83 -25.58
CA GLU A 113 12.22 8.83 -25.97
C GLU A 113 11.44 8.32 -24.76
N LEU A 114 12.12 7.86 -23.69
CA LEU A 114 11.45 7.41 -22.47
C LEU A 114 10.62 8.53 -21.81
N ALA A 115 11.09 9.77 -21.88
CA ALA A 115 10.35 10.91 -21.37
C ALA A 115 9.06 11.15 -22.18
N GLU A 116 9.10 10.95 -23.49
CA GLU A 116 7.90 11.03 -24.34
C GLU A 116 6.89 9.93 -23.99
N ASP A 117 7.35 8.69 -23.80
CA ASP A 117 6.50 7.56 -23.38
C ASP A 117 5.94 7.71 -21.96
N LEU A 118 6.58 8.50 -21.11
CA LEU A 118 6.16 8.78 -19.74
C LEU A 118 5.45 10.13 -19.59
N SER A 119 5.10 10.80 -20.68
CA SER A 119 4.67 12.20 -20.68
C SER A 119 3.45 12.51 -19.81
N SER A 120 2.63 11.52 -19.45
CA SER A 120 1.51 11.72 -18.52
C SER A 120 1.94 11.71 -17.03
N ILE A 121 3.10 11.16 -16.72
CA ILE A 121 3.63 10.98 -15.37
C ILE A 121 4.16 12.31 -14.80
N THR A 122 3.90 12.54 -13.51
CA THR A 122 4.46 13.69 -12.79
C THR A 122 5.99 13.58 -12.73
N TYR A 123 6.70 14.65 -13.11
CA TYR A 123 8.18 14.68 -13.17
C TYR A 123 8.80 13.66 -14.14
N TYR A 124 8.11 13.38 -15.26
CA TYR A 124 8.49 12.38 -16.25
C TYR A 124 9.94 12.50 -16.75
N ASN A 125 10.46 13.71 -17.02
CA ASN A 125 11.83 13.88 -17.51
C ASN A 125 12.90 13.32 -16.56
N SER A 126 12.73 13.56 -15.25
CA SER A 126 13.65 13.03 -14.23
C SER A 126 13.46 11.53 -14.04
N LYS A 127 12.20 11.06 -14.04
CA LYS A 127 11.88 9.65 -13.89
C LYS A 127 12.32 8.79 -15.07
N ALA A 128 12.28 9.32 -16.29
CA ALA A 128 12.83 8.66 -17.47
C ALA A 128 14.34 8.38 -17.29
N GLY A 129 15.08 9.37 -16.78
CA GLY A 129 16.49 9.18 -16.39
C GLY A 129 16.65 8.13 -15.31
N TYR A 130 15.87 8.20 -14.22
CA TYR A 130 15.94 7.21 -13.14
C TYR A 130 15.66 5.79 -13.59
N VAL A 131 14.64 5.58 -14.43
CA VAL A 131 14.29 4.25 -14.97
C VAL A 131 15.43 3.71 -15.83
N ARG A 132 15.93 4.52 -16.78
CA ARG A 132 17.04 4.11 -17.65
C ARG A 132 18.28 3.78 -16.83
N ASP A 133 18.73 4.71 -16.00
CA ASP A 133 19.98 4.59 -15.24
C ASP A 133 19.88 3.43 -14.20
N SER A 134 18.69 3.14 -13.66
CA SER A 134 18.46 1.96 -12.82
C SER A 134 18.60 0.66 -13.60
N CYS A 135 18.06 0.60 -14.82
CA CYS A 135 18.16 -0.59 -15.66
C CYS A 135 19.60 -0.82 -16.16
N GLU A 136 20.34 0.26 -16.46
CA GLU A 136 21.78 0.19 -16.74
C GLU A 136 22.53 -0.44 -15.55
N LEU A 137 22.31 0.06 -14.33
CA LEU A 137 22.96 -0.46 -13.13
C LEU A 137 22.57 -1.92 -12.83
N ILE A 138 21.31 -2.31 -13.09
CA ILE A 138 20.82 -3.70 -12.99
C ILE A 138 21.60 -4.63 -13.92
N LEU A 139 21.89 -4.20 -15.14
CA LEU A 139 22.67 -4.99 -16.10
C LEU A 139 24.14 -5.09 -15.71
N GLU A 140 24.72 -4.01 -15.18
CA GLU A 140 26.14 -3.93 -14.86
C GLU A 140 26.52 -4.69 -13.59
N GLU A 141 25.73 -4.56 -12.52
CA GLU A 141 26.10 -5.02 -11.17
C GLU A 141 25.25 -6.19 -10.67
N TYR A 142 24.08 -6.44 -11.28
CA TYR A 142 23.06 -7.35 -10.74
C TYR A 142 22.59 -8.44 -11.73
N ASP A 143 23.43 -8.76 -12.72
CA ASP A 143 23.19 -9.82 -13.71
C ASP A 143 21.83 -9.70 -14.45
N GLY A 144 21.29 -8.49 -14.57
CA GLY A 144 20.00 -8.22 -15.22
C GLY A 144 18.77 -8.45 -14.34
N GLU A 145 18.94 -8.76 -13.05
CA GLU A 145 17.86 -9.03 -12.11
C GLU A 145 17.67 -7.88 -11.11
N VAL A 146 16.42 -7.64 -10.69
CA VAL A 146 16.14 -6.63 -9.65
C VAL A 146 16.74 -7.10 -8.31
N PRO A 147 17.56 -6.28 -7.62
CA PRO A 147 18.19 -6.66 -6.36
C PRO A 147 17.17 -6.96 -5.26
N ASP A 148 17.52 -7.88 -4.36
CA ASP A 148 16.64 -8.39 -3.32
C ASP A 148 17.01 -7.93 -1.90
N THR A 149 17.92 -6.95 -1.78
CA THR A 149 18.29 -6.33 -0.50
C THR A 149 17.98 -4.83 -0.46
N MET A 150 17.70 -4.33 0.75
CA MET A 150 17.47 -2.91 0.98
C MET A 150 18.65 -2.04 0.55
N SER A 151 19.89 -2.47 0.85
CA SER A 151 21.10 -1.72 0.50
C SER A 151 21.22 -1.53 -1.00
N GLU A 152 21.14 -2.63 -1.77
CA GLU A 152 21.32 -2.63 -3.22
C GLU A 152 20.19 -1.88 -3.92
N LEU A 153 18.93 -2.10 -3.50
CA LEU A 153 17.80 -1.37 -4.06
C LEU A 153 17.94 0.14 -3.86
N THR A 154 18.45 0.60 -2.72
CA THR A 154 18.66 2.04 -2.49
C THR A 154 19.83 2.66 -3.24
N GLU A 155 20.66 1.85 -3.91
CA GLU A 155 21.67 2.35 -4.84
C GLU A 155 21.07 2.70 -6.21
N LEU A 156 19.90 2.13 -6.55
CA LEU A 156 19.22 2.41 -7.81
C LEU A 156 18.71 3.86 -7.87
N PRO A 157 18.97 4.61 -8.95
CA PRO A 157 18.47 5.96 -9.14
C PRO A 157 16.94 6.08 -8.97
N GLY A 158 16.50 7.03 -8.16
CA GLY A 158 15.08 7.25 -7.88
C GLY A 158 14.47 6.29 -6.86
N VAL A 159 15.24 5.34 -6.32
CA VAL A 159 14.79 4.39 -5.28
C VAL A 159 15.29 4.83 -3.91
N GLY A 160 14.39 5.42 -3.12
CA GLY A 160 14.62 5.64 -1.69
C GLY A 160 14.24 4.43 -0.85
N ARG A 161 14.57 4.45 0.45
CA ARG A 161 14.23 3.37 1.42
C ARG A 161 12.76 2.93 1.34
N LYS A 162 11.83 3.87 1.24
CA LYS A 162 10.40 3.58 1.12
C LYS A 162 10.07 2.81 -0.16
N THR A 163 10.58 3.27 -1.30
CA THR A 163 10.43 2.61 -2.60
C THR A 163 11.02 1.20 -2.56
N ALA A 164 12.23 1.06 -2.03
CA ALA A 164 12.88 -0.23 -1.85
C ALA A 164 12.05 -1.19 -1.00
N ASN A 165 11.48 -0.74 0.12
CA ASN A 165 10.63 -1.58 0.97
C ASN A 165 9.38 -2.09 0.21
N VAL A 166 8.74 -1.25 -0.61
CA VAL A 166 7.62 -1.70 -1.47
C VAL A 166 8.06 -2.78 -2.46
N VAL A 167 9.23 -2.61 -3.09
CA VAL A 167 9.79 -3.59 -4.04
C VAL A 167 10.14 -4.91 -3.34
N LEU A 168 10.76 -4.87 -2.16
CA LEU A 168 11.05 -6.07 -1.36
C LEU A 168 9.76 -6.81 -0.98
N GLN A 169 8.77 -6.08 -0.47
CA GLN A 169 7.52 -6.67 0.00
C GLN A 169 6.73 -7.36 -1.10
N HIS A 170 6.65 -6.74 -2.29
CA HIS A 170 5.79 -7.22 -3.37
C HIS A 170 6.52 -8.00 -4.47
N GLY A 171 7.82 -7.79 -4.61
CA GLY A 171 8.65 -8.47 -5.62
C GLY A 171 9.43 -9.66 -5.07
N HIS A 172 9.81 -9.62 -3.79
CA HIS A 172 10.71 -10.62 -3.17
C HIS A 172 10.11 -11.30 -1.94
N ASP A 173 8.88 -10.94 -1.54
CA ASP A 173 8.23 -11.44 -0.32
C ASP A 173 9.08 -11.19 0.95
N VAL A 174 9.87 -10.10 0.95
CA VAL A 174 10.73 -9.68 2.07
C VAL A 174 10.12 -8.43 2.72
N VAL A 175 9.80 -8.53 4.01
CA VAL A 175 9.15 -7.43 4.77
C VAL A 175 10.12 -6.88 5.80
N GLU A 176 10.71 -5.71 5.51
CA GLU A 176 11.69 -5.04 6.39
C GLU A 176 11.06 -4.05 7.38
N GLY A 177 9.79 -3.69 7.18
CA GLY A 177 9.07 -2.73 8.01
C GLY A 177 7.78 -2.24 7.38
N ILE A 178 7.02 -1.40 8.08
CA ILE A 178 5.75 -0.85 7.58
C ILE A 178 6.03 0.33 6.66
N VAL A 179 5.48 0.30 5.44
CA VAL A 179 5.63 1.41 4.48
C VAL A 179 4.72 2.56 4.92
N VAL A 180 5.31 3.61 5.48
CA VAL A 180 4.56 4.79 5.93
C VAL A 180 4.36 5.78 4.78
N ASP A 181 3.12 5.86 4.31
CA ASP A 181 2.67 6.90 3.39
C ASP A 181 1.78 7.95 4.09
N THR A 182 1.16 8.83 3.32
CA THR A 182 0.28 9.87 3.88
C THR A 182 -1.00 9.31 4.49
N HIS A 183 -1.44 8.11 4.09
CA HIS A 183 -2.57 7.42 4.70
C HIS A 183 -2.15 6.78 6.03
N VAL A 184 -1.09 5.98 6.03
CA VAL A 184 -0.55 5.35 7.25
C VAL A 184 -0.19 6.42 8.29
N GLN A 185 0.51 7.48 7.89
CA GLN A 185 0.87 8.60 8.78
C GLN A 185 -0.35 9.28 9.40
N ARG A 186 -1.43 9.47 8.61
CA ARG A 186 -2.65 10.13 9.10
C ARG A 186 -3.44 9.20 10.03
N LEU A 187 -3.68 7.97 9.59
CA LEU A 187 -4.53 7.03 10.30
C LEU A 187 -3.88 6.56 11.60
N SER A 188 -2.57 6.27 11.60
CA SER A 188 -1.85 5.88 12.83
C SER A 188 -1.99 6.94 13.93
N ARG A 189 -2.00 8.22 13.56
CA ARG A 189 -2.17 9.34 14.49
C ARG A 189 -3.62 9.55 14.91
N ARG A 190 -4.58 9.54 13.97
CA ARG A 190 -6.02 9.62 14.28
C ARG A 190 -6.49 8.48 15.20
N LEU A 191 -5.94 7.29 15.00
CA LEU A 191 -6.30 6.09 15.75
C LEU A 191 -5.53 5.96 17.08
N GLY A 192 -4.68 6.92 17.43
CA GLY A 192 -3.95 6.96 18.70
C GLY A 192 -2.81 5.94 18.80
N LEU A 193 -2.29 5.44 17.68
CA LEU A 193 -1.15 4.50 17.67
C LEU A 193 0.19 5.22 17.90
N THR A 194 0.30 6.47 17.44
CA THR A 194 1.52 7.27 17.59
C THR A 194 1.21 8.76 17.64
N GLU A 195 2.08 9.52 18.31
CA GLU A 195 2.11 10.99 18.29
C GLU A 195 3.20 11.54 17.36
N GLU A 196 4.04 10.66 16.80
CA GLU A 196 5.15 11.05 15.95
C GLU A 196 4.67 11.56 14.58
N ASN A 197 5.41 12.53 14.03
CA ASN A 197 5.11 13.13 12.73
C ASN A 197 6.04 12.66 11.61
N ARG A 198 7.17 12.04 11.98
CA ARG A 198 8.21 11.66 11.02
C ARG A 198 7.99 10.22 10.56
N PRO A 199 7.93 9.93 9.25
CA PRO A 199 7.67 8.58 8.74
C PRO A 199 8.60 7.51 9.34
N GLU A 200 9.89 7.80 9.46
CA GLU A 200 10.86 6.84 10.01
C GLU A 200 10.57 6.46 11.47
N LYS A 201 10.09 7.42 12.26
CA LYS A 201 9.74 7.16 13.66
C LYS A 201 8.38 6.47 13.81
N ILE A 202 7.43 6.85 12.95
CA ILE A 202 6.12 6.20 12.88
C ILE A 202 6.32 4.72 12.51
N GLU A 203 7.16 4.42 11.52
CA GLU A 203 7.51 3.05 11.14
C GLU A 203 8.04 2.26 12.35
N GLN A 204 9.03 2.81 13.06
CA GLN A 204 9.62 2.18 14.25
C GLN A 204 8.59 1.90 15.34
N GLU A 205 7.76 2.88 15.70
CA GLU A 205 6.72 2.67 16.71
C GLU A 205 5.67 1.65 16.25
N LEU A 206 5.23 1.72 14.98
CA LEU A 206 4.24 0.76 14.47
C LEU A 206 4.79 -0.66 14.42
N MET A 207 6.08 -0.87 14.15
CA MET A 207 6.71 -2.20 14.20
C MET A 207 6.74 -2.80 15.61
N GLU A 208 6.68 -1.97 16.66
CA GLU A 208 6.56 -2.43 18.05
C GLU A 208 5.09 -2.74 18.46
N LEU A 209 4.12 -2.25 17.69
CA LEU A 209 2.68 -2.35 18.01
C LEU A 209 1.93 -3.36 17.15
N VAL A 210 2.22 -3.40 15.86
CA VAL A 210 1.57 -4.26 14.88
C VAL A 210 2.36 -5.58 14.78
N PRO A 211 1.72 -6.76 14.86
CA PRO A 211 2.43 -8.01 14.69
C PRO A 211 3.11 -8.09 13.31
N ASP A 212 4.32 -8.66 13.27
CA ASP A 212 5.20 -8.69 12.09
C ASP A 212 4.54 -9.28 10.83
N GLY A 213 3.74 -10.34 10.99
CA GLY A 213 2.96 -10.95 9.91
C GLY A 213 1.95 -10.01 9.23
N TYR A 214 1.64 -8.86 9.84
CA TYR A 214 0.71 -7.87 9.30
C TYR A 214 1.39 -6.59 8.80
N TRP A 215 2.72 -6.46 8.84
CA TRP A 215 3.37 -5.19 8.49
C TRP A 215 3.09 -4.72 7.06
N GLN A 216 3.19 -5.62 6.07
CA GLN A 216 2.83 -5.32 4.69
C GLN A 216 1.34 -4.98 4.59
N GLN A 217 0.49 -5.83 5.18
CA GLN A 217 -0.96 -5.71 5.07
C GLN A 217 -1.48 -4.41 5.71
N PHE A 218 -0.92 -4.02 6.86
CA PHE A 218 -1.31 -2.82 7.58
C PHE A 218 -1.18 -1.55 6.73
N THR A 219 -0.15 -1.45 5.89
CA THR A 219 -0.02 -0.34 4.93
C THR A 219 -1.22 -0.30 3.98
N HIS A 220 -1.56 -1.42 3.34
CA HIS A 220 -2.65 -1.48 2.35
C HIS A 220 -4.02 -1.22 2.99
N LEU A 221 -4.27 -1.81 4.16
CA LEU A 221 -5.48 -1.57 4.95
C LEU A 221 -5.67 -0.09 5.29
N CYS A 222 -4.60 0.58 5.71
CA CYS A 222 -4.62 2.01 5.98
C CYS A 222 -4.86 2.84 4.71
N ILE A 223 -4.28 2.46 3.58
CA ILE A 223 -4.50 3.13 2.29
C ILE A 223 -5.97 3.00 1.87
N ASP A 224 -6.52 1.77 1.87
CA ASP A 224 -7.90 1.52 1.46
C ASP A 224 -8.89 2.22 2.39
N HIS A 225 -8.72 2.09 3.70
CA HIS A 225 -9.57 2.78 4.66
C HIS A 225 -9.46 4.29 4.56
N GLY A 226 -8.25 4.80 4.38
CA GLY A 226 -7.98 6.23 4.23
C GLY A 226 -8.52 6.83 2.94
N ARG A 227 -8.72 6.03 1.89
CA ARG A 227 -9.34 6.45 0.61
C ARG A 227 -10.86 6.33 0.66
N ALA A 228 -11.38 5.26 1.27
CA ALA A 228 -12.81 4.96 1.28
C ALA A 228 -13.60 5.74 2.34
N VAL A 229 -13.03 5.91 3.54
CA VAL A 229 -13.75 6.41 4.72
C VAL A 229 -13.01 7.56 5.40
N CYS A 230 -11.74 7.35 5.76
CA CYS A 230 -10.99 8.28 6.60
C CYS A 230 -10.23 9.33 5.75
N ASP A 231 -10.94 10.06 4.91
CA ASP A 231 -10.39 11.14 4.07
C ASP A 231 -9.63 12.19 4.92
N ALA A 232 -8.63 12.82 4.32
CA ALA A 232 -7.79 13.80 5.02
C ALA A 232 -8.57 15.03 5.52
N ARG A 233 -9.59 15.49 4.78
CA ARG A 233 -10.31 16.73 5.09
C ARG A 233 -11.66 16.48 5.73
N ASN A 234 -12.42 15.50 5.23
CA ASN A 234 -13.77 15.24 5.72
C ASN A 234 -14.03 13.73 5.82
N PRO A 235 -13.49 13.07 6.87
CA PRO A 235 -13.70 11.64 7.06
C PRO A 235 -15.18 11.34 7.33
N ASP A 236 -15.66 10.21 6.82
CA ASP A 236 -17.02 9.72 7.08
C ASP A 236 -17.05 8.87 8.35
N CYS A 237 -16.93 9.52 9.51
CA CYS A 237 -16.89 8.81 10.78
C CYS A 237 -18.19 8.04 11.10
N GLY A 238 -19.33 8.46 10.52
CA GLY A 238 -20.61 7.78 10.72
C GLY A 238 -20.66 6.38 10.11
N ASP A 239 -19.96 6.18 8.99
CA ASP A 239 -19.83 4.89 8.31
C ASP A 239 -18.51 4.16 8.64
N CYS A 240 -17.71 4.68 9.57
CA CYS A 240 -16.41 4.10 9.91
C CYS A 240 -16.50 2.88 10.84
N VAL A 241 -15.87 1.77 10.42
CA VAL A 241 -15.76 0.52 11.20
C VAL A 241 -14.87 0.62 12.44
N LEU A 242 -14.09 1.70 12.54
CA LEU A 242 -13.20 2.00 13.67
C LEU A 242 -13.75 3.11 14.58
N ALA A 243 -14.94 3.66 14.32
CA ALA A 243 -15.46 4.84 15.00
C ALA A 243 -15.47 4.70 16.52
N ASP A 244 -15.96 3.58 17.06
CA ASP A 244 -16.09 3.33 18.50
C ASP A 244 -14.75 3.16 19.23
N LEU A 245 -13.64 2.96 18.51
CA LEU A 245 -12.29 2.88 19.09
C LEU A 245 -11.37 4.04 18.68
N CYS A 246 -11.87 4.99 17.88
CA CYS A 246 -11.07 6.08 17.33
C CYS A 246 -11.12 7.32 18.24
N PRO A 247 -10.02 7.70 18.92
CA PRO A 247 -10.00 8.90 19.77
C PRO A 247 -10.12 10.22 18.98
N SER A 248 -10.02 10.15 17.66
CA SER A 248 -10.14 11.30 16.75
C SER A 248 -11.46 11.30 15.97
N GLU A 249 -12.43 10.46 16.34
CA GLU A 249 -13.75 10.43 15.71
C GLU A 249 -14.44 11.82 15.79
N LYS A 250 -14.98 12.30 14.68
CA LYS A 250 -15.43 13.71 14.52
C LYS A 250 -16.71 14.05 15.30
N GLY A 251 -17.54 13.06 15.63
CA GLY A 251 -18.72 13.23 16.47
C GLY A 251 -18.42 13.27 17.98
N ASP A 252 -17.32 12.67 18.40
CA ASP A 252 -16.95 12.45 19.80
C ASP A 252 -15.72 13.28 20.25
N SER A 253 -14.87 13.72 19.32
CA SER A 253 -13.70 14.57 19.58
C SER A 253 -13.85 15.95 18.92
N ASP A 254 -13.34 16.99 19.58
CA ASP A 254 -13.24 18.34 19.00
C ASP A 254 -11.99 18.52 18.10
N VAL A 255 -11.03 17.58 18.13
CA VAL A 255 -9.70 17.72 17.52
C VAL A 255 -9.35 16.53 16.62
N ASP A 256 -8.79 16.83 15.45
CA ASP A 256 -8.13 15.85 14.58
C ASP A 256 -6.71 15.57 15.09
N LEU A 257 -6.47 14.39 15.68
CA LEU A 257 -5.16 14.05 16.24
C LEU A 257 -4.03 14.01 15.19
N ALA A 258 -4.36 13.83 13.91
CA ALA A 258 -3.36 13.89 12.84
C ALA A 258 -2.98 15.32 12.42
N SER A 259 -3.81 16.32 12.63
CA SER A 259 -3.41 17.71 12.36
C SER A 259 -3.09 18.49 13.64
N GLY A 260 -3.66 18.09 14.77
CA GLY A 260 -3.69 18.85 16.01
C GLY A 260 -4.69 20.01 15.98
N GLU A 261 -5.47 20.14 14.91
CA GLU A 261 -6.41 21.24 14.68
C GLU A 261 -7.85 20.82 15.03
N PRO A 262 -8.74 21.79 15.32
CA PRO A 262 -10.17 21.51 15.50
C PRO A 262 -10.84 20.92 14.24
N TRP A 263 -11.85 20.09 14.43
CA TRP A 263 -12.64 19.45 13.38
C TRP A 263 -13.66 20.32 12.64
#